data_AF-A8QM46-F1
#
_entry.id   AF-A8QM46-F1
#
_cell.length_a   1.000
_cell.length_b   1.000
_cell.length_c   1.000
_cell.angle_alpha   90.00
_cell.angle_beta   90.00
_cell.angle_gamma   90.00
#
_symmetry.space_group_name_H-M   'P 1'
#
loop_
_entity.id
_entity.type
_entity.pdbx_description
1 polymer ?
#
loop_
_entity_poly.entity_id
_entity_poly.type
_entity_poly.pdbx_seq_one_letter_code
_entity_poly.pdbx_strand_id
1 'polypeptide(L)'
;MKRIVSVIYGLIAYLTFLITFLYLIGFEENLLVPKSLDSAPTESLSTALLINLALIGLFGLQHSGMARPGFKKWCLKTIPSHLERSTYVLMTCLMLILLFWQWRPLGGVVWKSRI
;
A
#
# COMPACT_ATOMS: atom_id res chain seq x y z
N MET A 1 -15.08 -24.60 -14.43
CA MET A 1 -13.65 -24.27 -14.19
C MET A 1 -13.41 -22.77 -13.98
N LYS A 2 -13.86 -21.87 -14.86
CA LYS A 2 -13.66 -20.40 -14.70
C LYS A 2 -14.17 -19.81 -13.36
N ARG A 3 -15.30 -20.28 -12.83
CA ARG A 3 -15.84 -19.85 -11.52
C ARG A 3 -14.93 -20.16 -10.34
N ILE A 4 -14.31 -21.34 -10.31
CA ILE A 4 -13.43 -21.75 -9.21
C ILE A 4 -12.18 -20.87 -9.19
N VAL A 5 -11.62 -20.59 -10.37
CA VAL A 5 -10.47 -19.67 -10.50
C VAL A 5 -10.81 -18.27 -9.99
N SER A 6 -11.98 -17.72 -10.33
CA SER A 6 -12.39 -16.41 -9.83
C SER A 6 -12.58 -16.38 -8.30
N VAL A 7 -13.10 -17.45 -7.70
CA VAL A 7 -13.26 -17.56 -6.24
C VAL A 7 -11.90 -17.64 -5.54
N ILE A 8 -11.00 -18.49 -6.04
CA ILE A 8 -9.64 -18.61 -5.49
C ILE A 8 -8.91 -17.27 -5.60
N TYR A 9 -9.02 -16.60 -6.76
CA TYR A 9 -8.42 -15.28 -6.96
C TYR A 9 -8.96 -14.24 -5.98
N GLY A 10 -10.29 -14.20 -5.78
CA GLY A 10 -10.91 -13.31 -4.80
C GLY A 10 -10.45 -13.60 -3.37
N LEU A 11 -10.32 -14.88 -3.01
CA LEU A 11 -9.83 -15.29 -1.69
C LEU A 11 -8.37 -14.85 -1.47
N ILE A 12 -7.50 -15.03 -2.47
CA ILE A 12 -6.11 -14.55 -2.43
C ILE A 12 -6.09 -13.03 -2.25
N ALA A 13 -6.86 -12.29 -3.05
CA ALA A 13 -6.95 -10.84 -2.94
C ALA A 13 -7.39 -10.38 -1.55
N TYR A 14 -8.38 -11.06 -0.97
CA TYR A 14 -8.88 -10.76 0.36
C TYR A 14 -7.83 -11.04 1.45
N LEU A 15 -7.16 -12.20 1.39
CA LEU A 15 -6.12 -12.54 2.36
C LEU A 15 -4.91 -11.61 2.25
N THR A 16 -4.49 -11.27 1.04
CA THR A 16 -3.41 -10.28 0.81
C THR A 16 -3.81 -8.92 1.40
N PHE A 17 -5.05 -8.48 1.17
CA PHE A 17 -5.56 -7.25 1.77
C PHE A 17 -5.53 -7.30 3.30
N LEU A 18 -6.06 -8.37 3.89
CA LEU A 18 -6.11 -8.52 5.34
C LEU A 18 -4.70 -8.48 5.96
N ILE A 19 -3.74 -9.22 5.39
CA ILE A 19 -2.36 -9.25 5.87
C ILE A 19 -1.71 -7.87 5.72
N THR A 20 -1.87 -7.22 4.56
CA THR A 20 -1.29 -5.90 4.30
C THR A 20 -1.89 -4.84 5.22
N PHE A 21 -3.19 -4.94 5.51
CA PHE A 21 -3.89 -4.04 6.42
C PHE A 21 -3.47 -4.24 7.88
N LEU A 22 -3.32 -5.48 8.34
CA LEU A 22 -2.76 -5.76 9.67
C LEU A 22 -1.31 -5.28 9.79
N TYR A 23 -0.52 -5.42 8.73
CA TYR A 23 0.84 -4.88 8.68
C TYR A 23 0.82 -3.34 8.75
N LEU A 24 -0.13 -2.67 8.09
CA LEU A 24 -0.29 -1.22 8.17
C LEU A 24 -0.51 -0.76 9.62
N ILE A 25 -1.39 -1.45 10.36
CA ILE A 25 -1.63 -1.16 11.78
C ILE A 25 -0.33 -1.32 12.57
N GLY A 26 0.40 -2.42 12.37
CA GLY A 26 1.69 -2.64 13.04
C GLY A 26 2.75 -1.60 12.68
N PHE A 27 2.76 -1.17 11.43
CA PHE A 27 3.65 -0.14 10.89
C PHE A 27 3.41 1.22 11.54
N GLU A 28 2.15 1.60 11.77
CA GLU A 28 1.77 2.84 12.44
C GLU A 28 1.97 2.78 13.97
N GLU A 29 1.55 1.70 14.61
CA GLU A 29 1.57 1.55 16.08
C GLU A 29 2.92 1.06 16.64
N ASN A 30 3.94 0.88 15.79
CA ASN A 30 5.23 0.28 16.18
C ASN A 30 5.08 -1.15 16.78
N LEU A 31 4.09 -1.91 16.32
CA LEU A 31 3.77 -3.25 16.83
C LEU A 31 4.14 -4.35 15.83
N LEU A 32 4.91 -5.35 16.26
CA LEU A 32 5.16 -6.61 15.53
C LEU A 32 5.69 -6.46 14.10
N VAL A 33 6.33 -5.34 13.78
CA VAL A 33 6.97 -5.08 12.48
C VAL A 33 8.46 -4.79 12.65
N PRO A 34 9.31 -5.22 11.71
CA PRO A 34 10.76 -4.99 11.78
C PRO A 34 11.15 -3.52 11.54
N LYS A 35 10.33 -2.78 10.80
CA LYS A 35 10.50 -1.35 10.54
C LYS A 35 9.13 -0.70 10.59
N SER A 36 8.99 0.26 11.49
CA SER A 36 7.79 1.04 11.75
C SER A 36 7.96 2.49 11.27
N LEU A 37 6.87 3.26 11.35
CA LEU A 37 6.86 4.68 10.99
C LEU A 37 7.83 5.50 11.86
N ASP A 38 7.87 5.24 13.17
CA ASP A 38 8.68 5.98 14.15
C ASP A 38 10.04 5.34 14.46
N SER A 39 10.49 4.40 13.62
CA SER A 39 11.82 3.79 13.76
C SER A 39 12.93 4.86 13.71
N ALA A 40 14.09 4.53 14.28
CA ALA A 40 15.24 5.43 14.27
C ALA A 40 15.64 5.80 12.82
N PRO A 41 16.06 7.06 12.56
CA PRO A 41 16.51 7.46 11.23
C PRO A 41 17.71 6.64 10.79
N THR A 42 17.66 6.12 9.56
CA THR A 42 18.76 5.35 8.96
C THR A 42 19.53 6.15 7.90
N GLU A 43 18.95 7.24 7.41
CA GLU A 43 19.45 8.04 6.28
C GLU A 43 19.38 9.54 6.62
N SER A 44 20.00 10.38 5.81
CA SER A 44 19.82 11.83 5.92
C SER A 44 18.36 12.24 5.69
N LEU A 45 17.90 13.29 6.38
CA LEU A 45 16.53 13.77 6.30
C LEU A 45 16.09 14.11 4.86
N SER A 46 16.97 14.73 4.07
CA SER A 46 16.67 15.11 2.68
C SER A 46 16.45 13.88 1.79
N THR A 47 17.30 12.86 1.92
CA THR A 47 17.16 11.59 1.20
C THR A 47 15.87 10.87 1.60
N ALA A 48 15.59 10.79 2.91
CA ALA A 48 14.39 10.14 3.41
C ALA A 48 13.10 10.84 2.93
N LEU A 49 13.06 12.18 2.95
CA LEU A 49 11.93 12.95 2.43
C LEU A 49 11.71 12.73 0.93
N LEU A 50 12.77 12.77 0.13
CA LEU A 50 12.67 12.56 -1.32
C LEU A 50 12.07 11.19 -1.63
N ILE A 51 12.58 10.14 -0.98
CA ILE A 51 12.11 8.76 -1.19
C ILE A 51 10.67 8.60 -0.71
N ASN A 52 10.34 9.05 0.51
CA ASN A 52 9.00 8.90 1.06
C ASN A 52 7.96 9.67 0.24
N LEU A 53 8.26 10.90 -0.20
CA LEU A 53 7.38 11.67 -1.08
C LEU A 53 7.19 10.99 -2.44
N ALA A 54 8.25 10.42 -3.02
CA ALA A 54 8.14 9.66 -4.26
C ALA A 54 7.27 8.40 -4.08
N LEU A 55 7.44 7.66 -2.98
CA LEU A 55 6.62 6.48 -2.65
C LEU A 55 5.15 6.84 -2.44
N ILE A 56 4.86 7.87 -1.63
CA ILE A 56 3.51 8.35 -1.36
C ILE A 56 2.89 8.90 -2.66
N GLY A 57 3.64 9.65 -3.45
CA GLY A 57 3.20 10.17 -4.74
C GLY A 57 2.86 9.05 -5.71
N LEU A 58 3.71 8.02 -5.82
CA LEU A 58 3.46 6.85 -6.65
C LEU A 58 2.20 6.09 -6.22
N PHE A 59 2.08 5.81 -4.92
CA PHE A 59 0.91 5.18 -4.34
C PHE A 59 -0.36 6.00 -4.59
N GLY A 60 -0.31 7.30 -4.31
CA GLY A 60 -1.44 8.22 -4.46
C GLY A 60 -1.87 8.39 -5.92
N LEU A 61 -0.93 8.46 -6.85
CA LEU A 61 -1.20 8.51 -8.29
C LEU A 61 -1.85 7.22 -8.78
N GLN A 62 -1.34 6.05 -8.37
CA GLN A 62 -1.97 4.78 -8.71
C GLN A 62 -3.38 4.71 -8.13
N HIS A 63 -3.53 4.92 -6.82
CA HIS A 63 -4.78 4.73 -6.11
C HIS A 63 -5.85 5.73 -6.59
N SER A 64 -5.48 6.99 -6.77
CA SER A 64 -6.38 8.02 -7.32
C SER A 64 -6.69 7.76 -8.79
N GLY A 65 -5.73 7.25 -9.56
CA GLY A 65 -5.91 6.85 -10.95
C GLY A 65 -6.98 5.77 -11.09
N MET A 66 -7.01 4.79 -10.19
CA MET A 66 -8.02 3.72 -10.17
C MET A 66 -9.46 4.23 -9.98
N ALA A 67 -9.64 5.39 -9.33
CA ALA A 67 -10.95 6.01 -9.21
C ALA A 67 -11.43 6.68 -10.52
N ARG A 68 -10.52 7.01 -11.43
CA ARG A 68 -10.84 7.76 -12.66
C ARG A 68 -11.48 6.86 -13.74
N PRO A 69 -12.47 7.39 -14.47
CA PRO A 69 -13.20 6.63 -15.48
C PRO A 69 -12.32 6.18 -16.67
N GLY A 70 -11.26 6.92 -16.99
CA GLY A 70 -10.30 6.52 -18.02
C GLY A 70 -9.54 5.23 -17.68
N PHE A 71 -9.10 5.11 -16.42
CA PHE A 71 -8.41 3.90 -15.94
C PHE A 71 -9.37 2.70 -15.91
N LYS A 72 -10.60 2.90 -15.41
CA LYS A 72 -11.64 1.86 -15.43
C LYS A 72 -11.91 1.32 -16.83
N LYS A 73 -12.03 2.21 -17.83
CA LYS A 73 -12.23 1.83 -19.24
C LYS A 73 -11.06 1.00 -19.79
N TRP A 74 -9.82 1.36 -19.45
CA TRP A 74 -8.64 0.61 -19.85
C TRP A 74 -8.55 -0.75 -19.15
N CYS A 75 -8.86 -0.81 -17.85
CA CYS A 75 -8.88 -2.06 -17.09
C CYS A 75 -9.95 -3.02 -17.59
N LEU A 76 -11.16 -2.54 -17.91
CA LEU A 76 -12.24 -3.35 -18.50
C LEU A 76 -11.88 -3.97 -19.87
N LYS A 77 -10.90 -3.40 -20.59
CA LYS A 77 -10.39 -3.96 -21.85
C LYS A 77 -9.44 -5.15 -21.62
N THR A 78 -8.80 -5.20 -20.46
CA THR A 78 -7.74 -6.18 -20.14
C THR A 78 -8.22 -7.25 -19.16
N ILE A 79 -9.10 -6.89 -18.23
CA ILE A 79 -9.54 -7.73 -17.11
C ILE A 79 -11.06 -7.94 -17.19
N PRO A 80 -11.57 -9.17 -16.98
CA PRO A 80 -13.00 -9.42 -16.87
C PRO A 80 -13.65 -8.59 -15.76
N SER A 81 -14.84 -8.03 -16.01
CA SER A 81 -15.55 -7.15 -15.07
C SER A 81 -15.72 -7.71 -13.65
N HIS A 82 -15.86 -9.03 -13.51
CA HIS A 82 -16.00 -9.68 -12.22
C HIS A 82 -14.69 -9.79 -11.40
N LEU A 83 -13.52 -9.59 -12.02
CA LEU A 83 -12.20 -9.61 -11.35
C LEU A 83 -11.63 -8.20 -11.12
N GLU A 84 -12.28 -7.16 -11.65
CA GLU A 84 -11.82 -5.77 -11.58
C GLU A 84 -11.52 -5.35 -10.12
N ARG A 85 -12.48 -5.57 -9.22
CA ARG A 85 -12.35 -5.18 -7.80
C ARG A 85 -11.20 -5.90 -7.11
N SER A 86 -11.10 -7.22 -7.25
CA SER A 86 -10.03 -8.02 -6.65
C SER A 86 -8.65 -7.61 -7.18
N THR A 87 -8.56 -7.25 -8.47
CA THR A 87 -7.31 -6.81 -9.07
C THR A 87 -6.89 -5.43 -8.54
N TYR A 88 -7.82 -4.50 -8.38
CA TYR A 88 -7.52 -3.18 -7.79
C TYR A 88 -7.04 -3.29 -6.35
N VAL A 89 -7.66 -4.17 -5.57
CA VAL A 89 -7.23 -4.46 -4.19
C VAL A 89 -5.81 -5.01 -4.18
N LEU A 90 -5.50 -6.02 -5.00
CA LEU A 90 -4.16 -6.60 -5.09
C LEU A 90 -3.11 -5.56 -5.51
N MET A 91 -3.41 -4.74 -6.51
CA MET A 91 -2.49 -3.71 -6.96
C MET A 91 -2.23 -2.64 -5.90
N THR A 92 -3.26 -2.28 -5.13
CA THR A 92 -3.12 -1.37 -3.99
C THR A 92 -2.28 -2.00 -2.89
N CYS A 93 -2.49 -3.28 -2.58
CA CYS A 93 -1.69 -4.00 -1.59
C CYS A 93 -0.22 -4.08 -2.00
N LEU A 94 0.07 -4.33 -3.27
CA LEU A 94 1.44 -4.38 -3.79
C LEU A 94 2.17 -3.03 -3.65
N MET A 95 1.47 -1.91 -3.89
CA MET A 95 2.07 -0.59 -3.63
C MET A 95 2.26 -0.32 -2.15
N LEU A 96 1.34 -0.74 -1.29
CA LEU A 96 1.52 -0.62 0.16
C LEU A 96 2.72 -1.43 0.64
N ILE A 97 2.87 -2.67 0.18
CA ILE A 97 4.04 -3.51 0.48
C ILE A 97 5.33 -2.83 0.02
N LEU A 98 5.35 -2.26 -1.19
CA LEU A 98 6.50 -1.51 -1.69
C LEU A 98 6.80 -0.28 -0.81
N LEU A 99 5.76 0.44 -0.40
CA LEU A 99 5.88 1.59 0.50
C LEU A 99 6.46 1.17 1.84
N PHE A 100 5.94 0.14 2.49
CA PHE A 100 6.46 -0.37 3.76
C PHE A 100 7.92 -0.82 3.65
N TRP A 101 8.25 -1.50 2.55
CA TRP A 101 9.61 -2.00 2.32
C TRP A 101 10.61 -0.85 2.18
N GLN A 102 10.29 0.12 1.33
CA GLN A 102 11.19 1.22 0.98
C GLN A 102 11.08 2.43 1.89
N TRP A 103 10.16 2.41 2.86
CA TRP A 103 9.99 3.49 3.82
C TRP A 103 11.31 3.82 4.52
N ARG A 104 11.59 5.11 4.60
CA ARG A 104 12.74 5.67 5.30
C ARG A 104 12.24 6.40 6.55
N PRO A 105 12.48 5.87 7.75
CA PRO A 105 12.07 6.54 8.97
C PRO A 105 12.73 7.91 9.05
N LEU A 106 11.91 8.95 9.21
CA LEU A 106 12.41 10.32 9.35
C LEU A 106 12.99 10.55 10.75
N GLY A 107 12.42 9.83 11.74
CA GLY A 107 12.64 10.01 13.16
C GLY A 107 12.48 11.45 13.64
N GLY A 108 12.88 11.70 14.88
CA GLY A 108 12.64 12.97 15.55
C GLY A 108 11.21 13.12 16.04
N VAL A 109 11.05 13.91 17.09
CA VAL A 109 9.73 14.20 17.67
C VAL A 109 9.27 15.53 17.08
N VAL A 110 8.37 15.49 16.10
CA VAL A 110 7.78 16.71 15.51
C VAL A 110 6.81 17.37 16.50
N TRP A 111 6.08 16.55 17.26
CA TRP A 111 5.16 17.03 18.28
C TRP A 111 5.28 16.17 19.53
N LYS A 112 5.58 16.82 20.67
CA LYS A 112 5.55 16.18 21.98
C LYS A 112 4.39 16.77 22.76
N SER A 113 3.26 16.07 22.79
CA SER A 113 2.19 16.43 23.73
C SER A 113 2.73 16.18 25.14
N ARG A 114 2.79 17.24 25.94
CA ARG A 114 3.10 17.13 27.36
C ARG A 114 1.81 16.65 28.03
N ILE A 115 1.73 15.36 28.32
CA ILE A 115 0.80 14.81 29.31
C ILE A 115 1.65 14.40 30.50
#